data_AF-A0A8S3Y4E5-F1
#
_entry.id   AF-A0A8S3Y4E5-F1
#
_cell.length_a   1.000
_cell.length_b   1.000
_cell.length_c   1.000
_cell.angle_alpha   90.00
_cell.angle_beta   90.00
_cell.angle_gamma   90.00
#
_symmetry.space_group_name_H-M   'P 1'
#
loop_
_entity.id
_entity.type
_entity.pdbx_description
1 polymer ?
#
loop_
_entity_poly.entity_id
_entity_poly.type
_entity_poly.pdbx_seq_one_letter_code
_entity_poly.pdbx_strand_id
1 'polypeptide(L)'
;MCNKCFSKYIGSVEDSIRKNIKDFWVYISNRRDKSGIPAKVEYNDDVSSDPQTICNMFSEFFSSVYEPPSPTLSQWRPPADSASHDTTITNLHFEVEES
;
A
#
# COMPACT_ATOMS: atom_id res chain seq x y z
N MET A 1 27.36 7.77 13.90
CA MET A 1 26.49 6.62 14.28
C MET A 1 27.32 5.35 14.24
N CYS A 2 27.33 4.54 15.30
CA CYS A 2 28.17 3.34 15.38
C CYS A 2 27.55 2.21 14.54
N ASN A 3 28.22 1.82 13.45
CA ASN A 3 27.79 0.74 12.53
C ASN A 3 27.46 -0.57 13.27
N LYS A 4 28.19 -0.91 14.35
CA LYS A 4 27.93 -2.11 15.18
C LYS A 4 26.61 -2.06 15.95
N CYS A 5 26.15 -0.88 16.36
CA CYS A 5 24.88 -0.75 17.06
C CYS A 5 23.71 -0.88 16.08
N PHE A 6 23.87 -0.31 14.89
CA PHE A 6 22.86 -0.39 13.83
C PHE A 6 22.71 -1.83 13.30
N SER A 7 23.81 -2.55 13.07
CA SER A 7 23.73 -3.94 12.62
C SER A 7 23.06 -4.86 13.65
N LYS A 8 23.32 -4.65 14.95
CA LYS A 8 22.63 -5.36 16.03
C LYS A 8 21.14 -5.08 16.05
N TYR A 9 20.75 -3.82 15.85
CA TYR A 9 19.34 -3.44 15.76
C TYR A 9 18.64 -4.15 14.59
N ILE A 10 19.22 -4.08 13.38
CA ILE A 10 18.67 -4.75 12.20
C ILE A 10 18.53 -6.27 12.44
N GLY A 11 19.57 -6.93 12.94
CA GLY A 11 19.50 -8.36 13.25
C GLY A 11 18.41 -8.70 14.28
N SER A 12 18.23 -7.87 15.31
CA SER A 12 17.17 -8.09 16.30
C SER A 12 15.76 -7.94 15.72
N VAL A 13 15.57 -7.01 14.78
CA VAL A 13 14.29 -6.77 14.10
C VAL A 13 13.98 -7.92 13.13
N GLU A 14 14.97 -8.39 12.38
CA GLU A 14 14.81 -9.53 11.49
C GLU A 14 14.43 -10.81 12.26
N ASP A 15 15.06 -11.03 13.41
CA ASP A 15 14.76 -12.18 14.26
C ASP A 15 13.38 -12.07 14.94
N SER A 16 12.93 -10.86 15.32
CA SER A 16 11.60 -10.67 15.92
C SER A 16 10.49 -10.86 14.89
N ILE A 17 10.69 -10.36 13.65
CA ILE A 17 9.74 -10.53 12.55
C ILE A 17 9.50 -12.01 12.24
N ARG A 18 10.56 -12.83 12.23
CA ARG A 18 10.43 -14.29 12.01
C ARG A 18 9.68 -15.01 13.13
N LYS A 19 9.73 -14.51 14.36
CA LYS A 19 9.09 -15.12 15.53
C LYS A 19 7.64 -14.69 15.71
N ASN A 20 7.32 -13.44 15.34
CA ASN A 20 6.00 -12.87 15.53
C ASN A 20 5.65 -11.92 14.39
N ILE A 21 4.68 -12.32 13.57
CA ILE A 21 4.20 -11.53 12.43
C ILE A 21 3.61 -10.17 12.85
N LYS A 22 3.21 -9.97 14.12
CA LYS A 22 2.76 -8.66 14.61
C LYS A 22 3.88 -7.63 14.61
N ASP A 23 5.10 -8.05 14.91
CA ASP A 23 6.26 -7.17 14.96
C ASP A 23 6.61 -6.64 13.56
N PHE A 24 6.33 -7.42 12.51
CA PHE A 24 6.39 -6.97 11.13
C PHE A 24 5.41 -5.81 10.88
N TRP A 25 4.15 -5.97 11.24
CA TRP A 25 3.14 -4.92 11.04
C TRP A 25 3.44 -3.66 11.86
N VAL A 26 3.99 -3.81 13.06
CA VAL A 26 4.47 -2.67 13.88
C VAL A 26 5.66 -1.97 13.19
N TYR A 27 6.64 -2.73 12.71
CA TYR A 27 7.80 -2.19 12.01
C TYR A 27 7.40 -1.42 10.74
N ILE A 28 6.50 -1.99 9.93
CA ILE A 28 5.95 -1.35 8.74
C ILE A 28 5.14 -0.11 9.13
N SER A 29 4.26 -0.20 10.13
CA SER A 29 3.45 0.94 10.58
C SER A 29 4.30 2.09 11.13
N ASN A 30 5.43 1.79 11.76
CA ASN A 30 6.33 2.81 12.31
C ASN A 30 7.15 3.53 11.22
N ARG A 31 7.37 2.87 10.08
CA ARG A 31 8.09 3.43 8.92
C ARG A 31 7.17 4.01 7.87
N ARG A 32 5.89 3.65 7.91
CA ARG A 32 4.88 4.29 7.08
C ARG A 32 4.80 5.73 7.54
N ASP A 33 5.21 6.65 6.66
CA ASP A 33 4.90 8.06 6.86
C ASP A 33 3.40 8.18 7.13
N LYS A 34 3.02 9.08 8.04
CA LYS A 34 1.62 9.46 8.21
C LYS A 34 1.23 10.28 6.99
N SER A 35 1.17 9.64 5.82
CA SER A 35 0.80 10.25 4.56
C SER A 35 -0.65 10.66 4.71
N GLY A 36 -0.86 11.95 4.98
CA GLY A 36 -2.13 12.60 4.74
C GLY A 36 -2.41 12.68 3.24
N ILE A 37 -3.33 13.55 2.87
CA ILE A 37 -3.52 13.93 1.46
C ILE A 37 -2.19 14.47 0.93
N PRO A 38 -1.72 14.06 -0.27
CA PRO A 38 -0.49 14.58 -0.85
C PRO A 38 -0.49 16.11 -0.86
N ALA A 39 0.66 16.74 -0.62
CA ALA A 39 0.74 18.20 -0.55
C ALA A 39 0.41 18.89 -1.90
N LYS A 40 0.60 18.15 -3.01
CA LYS A 40 0.38 18.60 -4.37
C LYS A 40 0.11 17.39 -5.25
N VAL A 41 -0.88 17.46 -6.13
CA VAL A 41 -1.21 16.44 -7.14
C VAL A 41 -1.32 17.12 -8.49
N GLU A 42 -0.93 16.39 -9.54
CA GLU A 42 -1.04 16.79 -10.94
C GLU A 42 -1.86 15.74 -11.70
N TYR A 43 -2.85 16.18 -12.46
CA TYR A 43 -3.73 15.34 -13.26
C TYR A 43 -4.29 16.13 -14.44
N ASN A 44 -4.17 15.61 -15.67
CA ASN A 44 -4.66 16.25 -16.92
C ASN A 44 -4.27 17.74 -17.06
N ASP A 45 -2.98 18.05 -16.93
CA ASP A 45 -2.40 19.41 -16.95
C ASP A 45 -2.81 20.33 -15.78
N ASP A 46 -3.74 19.89 -14.92
CA ASP A 46 -4.14 20.62 -13.73
C ASP A 46 -3.31 20.20 -12.51
N VAL A 47 -2.92 21.21 -11.73
CA VAL A 47 -2.08 21.06 -10.56
C VAL A 47 -2.77 21.68 -9.37
N SER A 48 -2.96 20.91 -8.29
CA SER A 48 -3.60 21.42 -7.08
C SER A 48 -2.86 21.03 -5.81
N SER A 49 -2.86 21.95 -4.85
CA SER A 49 -2.45 21.74 -3.45
C SER A 49 -3.63 21.86 -2.48
N ASP A 50 -4.85 22.04 -2.99
CA ASP A 50 -6.07 22.08 -2.18
C ASP A 50 -6.55 20.64 -1.90
N PRO A 51 -6.75 20.24 -0.63
CA PRO A 51 -7.11 18.87 -0.29
C PRO A 51 -8.43 18.39 -0.92
N GLN A 52 -9.42 19.27 -1.09
CA GLN A 52 -10.72 18.91 -1.65
C GLN A 52 -10.58 18.67 -3.16
N THR A 53 -9.89 19.57 -3.86
CA THR A 53 -9.58 19.39 -5.28
C THR A 53 -8.76 18.12 -5.52
N ILE A 54 -7.78 17.83 -4.66
CA ILE A 54 -6.99 16.60 -4.74
C ILE A 54 -7.88 15.36 -4.62
N CYS A 55 -8.80 15.33 -3.64
CA CYS A 55 -9.74 14.22 -3.51
C CYS A 55 -10.61 14.04 -4.76
N ASN A 56 -11.04 15.15 -5.38
CA ASN A 56 -11.81 15.10 -6.63
C ASN A 56 -10.97 14.56 -7.79
N MET A 57 -9.74 15.04 -7.97
CA MET A 57 -8.80 14.54 -8.99
C MET A 57 -8.55 13.03 -8.83
N PHE A 58 -8.38 12.54 -7.60
CA PHE A 58 -8.29 11.11 -7.33
C PHE A 58 -9.56 10.36 -7.74
N SER A 59 -10.73 10.89 -7.37
CA SER A 59 -12.02 10.28 -7.73
C SER A 59 -12.19 10.19 -9.25
N GLU A 60 -11.85 11.25 -9.97
CA GLU A 60 -11.94 11.31 -11.43
C GLU A 60 -10.99 10.30 -12.08
N PHE A 61 -9.72 10.29 -11.67
CA PHE A 61 -8.73 9.34 -12.16
C PHE A 61 -9.21 7.90 -11.97
N PHE A 62 -9.58 7.51 -10.74
CA PHE A 62 -9.98 6.14 -10.47
C PHE A 62 -11.29 5.75 -11.15
N SER A 63 -12.23 6.69 -11.31
CA SER A 63 -13.45 6.42 -12.09
C SER A 63 -13.16 6.12 -13.56
N SER A 64 -12.06 6.65 -14.11
CA SER A 64 -11.69 6.45 -15.52
C SER A 64 -11.02 5.09 -15.77
N VAL A 65 -10.32 4.54 -14.78
CA VAL A 65 -9.59 3.27 -14.92
C VAL A 65 -10.37 2.04 -14.44
N TYR A 66 -11.35 2.21 -13.57
CA TYR A 66 -12.19 1.09 -13.12
C TYR A 66 -13.40 0.90 -14.02
N GLU A 67 -13.68 -0.35 -14.37
CA GLU A 67 -14.91 -0.69 -15.07
C GLU A 67 -16.13 -0.35 -14.20
N PRO A 68 -17.20 0.18 -14.80
CA PRO A 68 -18.45 0.35 -14.08
C PRO A 68 -18.93 -1.01 -13.56
N PRO A 69 -19.61 -1.04 -12.41
CA PRO A 69 -20.05 -2.29 -11.81
C PRO A 69 -20.91 -3.08 -12.81
N SER A 70 -20.35 -4.18 -13.32
CA SER A 70 -21.11 -5.10 -14.13
C SER A 70 -22.19 -5.74 -13.25
N PRO A 71 -23.47 -5.74 -13.67
CA PRO A 71 -24.56 -6.32 -12.90
C PRO A 71 -24.38 -7.82 -12.56
N THR A 72 -23.41 -8.51 -13.19
CA THR A 72 -23.12 -9.93 -12.97
C THR A 72 -22.27 -10.24 -11.73
N LEU A 73 -21.62 -9.26 -11.08
CA LEU A 73 -20.75 -9.53 -9.90
C LEU A 73 -21.50 -9.83 -8.60
N SER A 74 -22.83 -9.65 -8.57
CA SER A 74 -23.67 -10.06 -7.44
C SER A 74 -23.71 -11.58 -7.20
N GLN A 75 -23.11 -12.37 -8.10
CA GLN A 75 -23.09 -13.83 -8.03
C GLN A 75 -21.68 -14.43 -7.83
N TRP A 76 -20.68 -13.65 -7.41
CA TRP A 76 -19.39 -14.26 -7.03
C TRP A 76 -19.58 -15.08 -5.75
N ARG A 77 -19.77 -16.39 -5.93
CA ARG A 77 -19.69 -17.41 -4.88
C ARG A 77 -18.38 -18.16 -5.11
N PRO A 78 -17.48 -18.24 -4.13
CA PRO A 78 -16.31 -19.10 -4.28
C PRO A 78 -16.81 -20.54 -4.52
N PRO A 79 -16.19 -21.31 -5.43
CA PRO A 79 -16.45 -22.74 -5.54
C PRO A 79 -16.31 -23.37 -4.15
N ALA A 80 -17.28 -24.21 -3.76
CA ALA A 80 -17.38 -24.73 -2.39
C ALA A 80 -16.14 -25.52 -1.93
N ASP A 81 -15.22 -25.85 -2.86
CA ASP A 81 -14.15 -26.82 -2.64
C ASP A 81 -12.73 -26.23 -2.77
N SER A 82 -12.55 -24.91 -2.96
CA SER A 82 -11.19 -24.33 -3.04
C SER A 82 -10.82 -23.53 -1.79
N ALA A 83 -10.61 -24.25 -0.68
CA ALA A 83 -9.78 -23.76 0.40
C ALA A 83 -8.31 -23.77 -0.05
N SER A 84 -7.93 -22.79 -0.87
CA SER A 84 -6.52 -22.47 -1.12
C SER A 84 -6.29 -21.04 -0.66
N HIS A 85 -5.88 -20.94 0.60
CA HIS A 85 -5.33 -19.72 1.18
C HIS A 85 -3.99 -19.44 0.50
N ASP A 86 -4.03 -18.69 -0.60
CA ASP A 86 -2.86 -18.01 -1.13
C ASP A 86 -2.96 -16.53 -0.76
N THR A 87 -2.47 -16.21 0.44
CA THR A 87 -2.28 -14.83 0.90
C THR A 87 -0.98 -14.26 0.34
N THR A 88 -0.81 -14.29 -0.97
CA THR A 88 0.26 -13.55 -1.62
C THR A 88 -0.31 -12.31 -2.31
N ILE A 89 -0.10 -11.16 -1.67
CA ILE A 89 -0.28 -9.85 -2.30
C ILE A 89 0.92 -9.67 -3.24
N THR A 90 0.85 -10.20 -4.45
CA THR A 90 1.94 -10.05 -5.45
C THR A 90 1.82 -8.78 -6.28
N ASN A 91 0.84 -7.91 -6.04
CA ASN A 91 0.52 -6.80 -6.95
C ASN A 91 0.99 -5.41 -6.45
N LEU A 92 1.82 -5.34 -5.42
CA LEU A 92 2.43 -4.08 -4.97
C LEU A 92 3.90 -4.04 -5.40
N HIS A 93 4.13 -3.61 -6.63
CA HIS A 93 5.44 -3.19 -7.09
C HIS A 93 5.66 -1.74 -6.63
N PHE A 94 6.64 -1.53 -5.74
CA PHE A 94 7.13 -0.20 -5.39
C PHE A 94 8.44 0.03 -6.13
N GLU A 95 8.42 0.86 -7.18
CA GLU A 95 9.64 1.42 -7.74
C GLU A 95 10.15 2.50 -6.79
N VAL A 96 11.31 2.24 -6.20
CA VAL A 96 12.11 3.27 -5.54
C VAL A 96 12.95 3.91 -6.64
N GLU A 97 12.67 5.17 -6.99
CA GLU A 97 13.60 5.98 -7.79
C GLU A 97 14.89 6.18 -6.98
N GLU A 98 15.99 5.62 -7.48
CA GLU A 98 17.34 5.93 -7.04
C GLU A 98 17.89 7.10 -7.88
N SER A 99 18.56 8.04 -7.21
CA SER A 99 19.07 9.31 -7.74
C SER A 99 20.24 9.18 -8.70
#